data_AF-A0A0N0JC70-F1
#
_entry.id   AF-A0A0N0JC70-F1
#
_cell.length_a   1.000
_cell.length_b   1.000
_cell.length_c   1.000
_cell.angle_alpha   90.00
_cell.angle_beta   90.00
_cell.angle_gamma   90.00
#
_symmetry.space_group_name_H-M   'P 1'
#
loop_
_entity.id
_entity.type
_entity.pdbx_description
1 polymer ?
#
loop_
_entity_poly.entity_id
_entity_poly.type
_entity_poly.pdbx_seq_one_letter_code
_entity_poly.pdbx_strand_id
1 'polypeptide(L)'
;MARQPLAALQTARLLANHQAFSPVVAQSLLRSLAAETLEGAHDAQQLRRLWGQFDPADRRDASVSARAAVRAVQLNAAEDARQWLRPFWERLAELPREEREQVALALLEARGGIGTDWLPRLEAAVQAFGHEAPVVAAVGMAFAERQLWGKARLLLEQAAAAPSLVTRTRRTAWRQLAALARQDGDEARALQCEQAAAALD
;
A
#
# COMPACT_ATOMS: atom_id res chain seq x y z
N MET A 1 0.50 -33.95 1.18
CA MET A 1 -0.81 -33.29 1.27
C MET A 1 -0.64 -31.84 0.81
N ALA A 2 -1.22 -31.46 -0.31
CA ALA A 2 -1.13 -30.08 -0.79
C ALA A 2 -1.88 -29.16 0.20
N ARG A 3 -1.21 -28.12 0.72
CA ARG A 3 -1.88 -27.07 1.51
C ARG A 3 -2.94 -26.44 0.60
N GLN A 4 -4.20 -26.51 0.99
CA GLN A 4 -5.32 -25.82 0.34
C GLN A 4 -5.72 -24.61 1.21
N PRO A 5 -4.94 -23.52 1.19
CA PRO A 5 -5.12 -22.41 2.13
C PRO A 5 -6.50 -21.74 1.99
N LEU A 6 -7.08 -21.75 0.78
CA LEU A 6 -8.45 -21.25 0.56
C LEU A 6 -9.52 -22.10 1.27
N ALA A 7 -9.41 -23.43 1.22
CA ALA A 7 -10.34 -24.32 1.94
C ALA A 7 -10.16 -24.18 3.46
N ALA A 8 -8.92 -23.99 3.92
CA ALA A 8 -8.61 -23.72 5.32
C ALA A 8 -9.21 -22.37 5.78
N LEU A 9 -9.14 -21.32 4.95
CA LEU A 9 -9.76 -20.02 5.22
C LEU A 9 -11.28 -20.14 5.38
N GLN A 10 -11.95 -20.88 4.49
CA GLN A 10 -13.39 -21.14 4.56
C GLN A 10 -13.75 -21.90 5.86
N THR A 11 -12.96 -22.91 6.20
CA THR A 11 -13.17 -23.70 7.43
C THR A 11 -12.95 -22.86 8.69
N ALA A 12 -11.87 -22.08 8.74
CA ALA A 12 -11.56 -21.20 9.85
C ALA A 12 -12.67 -20.17 10.09
N ARG A 13 -13.30 -19.66 9.03
CA ARG A 13 -14.46 -18.76 9.14
C ARG A 13 -15.67 -19.43 9.78
N LEU A 14 -16.00 -20.66 9.37
CA LEU A 14 -17.08 -21.42 9.99
C LEU A 14 -16.82 -21.57 11.50
N LEU A 15 -15.60 -21.94 11.89
CA LEU A 15 -15.22 -22.07 13.30
C LEU A 15 -15.29 -20.74 14.06
N ALA A 16 -14.88 -19.63 13.44
CA ALA A 16 -15.00 -18.30 14.02
C ALA A 16 -16.46 -17.91 14.30
N ASN A 17 -17.37 -18.22 13.36
CA ASN A 17 -18.80 -17.95 13.52
C ASN A 17 -19.45 -18.78 14.64
N HIS A 18 -18.92 -19.97 14.93
CA HIS A 18 -19.36 -20.83 16.02
C HIS A 18 -18.73 -20.50 17.38
N GLN A 19 -18.06 -19.34 17.51
CA GLN A 19 -17.37 -18.89 18.74
C GLN A 19 -16.32 -19.88 19.26
N ALA A 20 -15.72 -20.69 18.37
CA ALA A 20 -14.63 -21.59 18.74
C ALA A 20 -13.32 -20.84 19.10
N PHE A 21 -13.25 -19.55 18.78
CA PHE A 21 -12.13 -18.65 19.06
C PHE A 21 -12.61 -17.31 19.60
N SER A 22 -11.74 -16.59 20.32
CA SER A 22 -11.99 -15.17 20.59
C SER A 22 -11.95 -14.36 19.28
N PRO A 23 -12.66 -13.22 19.19
CA PRO A 23 -12.72 -12.42 17.96
C PRO A 23 -11.33 -12.01 17.43
N VAL A 24 -10.42 -11.64 18.33
CA VAL A 24 -9.04 -11.23 17.97
C VAL A 24 -8.24 -12.40 17.39
N VAL A 25 -8.36 -13.60 18.00
CA VAL A 25 -7.67 -14.81 17.51
C VAL A 25 -8.24 -15.25 16.17
N ALA A 26 -9.56 -15.23 16.03
CA ALA A 26 -10.23 -15.53 14.76
C ALA A 26 -9.76 -14.57 13.66
N GLN A 27 -9.75 -13.26 13.91
CA GLN A 27 -9.31 -12.27 12.92
C GLN A 27 -7.85 -12.47 12.52
N SER A 28 -6.95 -12.70 13.48
CA SER A 28 -5.52 -12.97 13.20
C SER A 28 -5.32 -14.23 12.35
N LEU A 29 -6.05 -15.30 12.66
CA LEU A 29 -6.02 -16.54 11.90
C LEU A 29 -6.54 -16.33 10.47
N LEU A 30 -7.68 -15.65 10.31
CA LEU A 30 -8.27 -15.35 9.00
C LEU A 30 -7.33 -14.49 8.15
N ARG A 31 -6.74 -13.43 8.71
CA ARG A 31 -5.75 -12.58 8.02
C ARG A 31 -4.52 -13.37 7.57
N SER A 32 -4.07 -14.31 8.38
CA SER A 32 -2.91 -15.17 8.07
C SER A 32 -3.22 -16.13 6.92
N LEU A 33 -4.36 -16.84 6.99
CA LEU A 33 -4.80 -17.78 5.95
C LEU A 33 -5.15 -17.09 4.63
N ALA A 34 -5.81 -15.93 4.70
CA ALA A 34 -6.12 -15.12 3.53
C ALA A 34 -4.84 -14.77 2.77
N ALA A 35 -3.80 -14.41 3.49
CA ALA A 35 -2.58 -14.05 2.83
C ALA A 35 -1.72 -15.21 2.35
N GLU A 36 -1.66 -16.33 3.07
CA GLU A 36 -1.05 -17.56 2.54
C GLU A 36 -1.73 -17.95 1.22
N THR A 37 -3.06 -17.76 1.13
CA THR A 37 -3.81 -17.98 -0.11
C THR A 37 -3.38 -17.02 -1.23
N LEU A 38 -3.25 -15.73 -0.94
CA LEU A 38 -2.83 -14.71 -1.93
C LEU A 38 -1.38 -14.91 -2.39
N GLU A 39 -0.48 -15.26 -1.47
CA GLU A 39 0.93 -15.53 -1.75
C GLU A 39 1.10 -16.74 -2.69
N GLY A 40 0.16 -17.69 -2.64
CA GLY A 40 0.12 -18.83 -3.56
C GLY A 40 -0.30 -18.51 -5.01
N ALA A 41 -0.70 -17.28 -5.33
CA ALA A 41 -0.97 -16.87 -6.70
C ALA A 41 0.32 -16.62 -7.48
N HIS A 42 0.50 -17.23 -8.65
CA HIS A 42 1.71 -17.10 -9.48
C HIS A 42 1.55 -16.07 -10.61
N ASP A 43 0.31 -15.69 -10.94
CA ASP A 43 0.00 -14.69 -11.93
C ASP A 43 -1.24 -13.86 -11.54
N ALA A 44 -1.45 -12.74 -12.22
CA ALA A 44 -2.55 -11.82 -11.94
C ALA A 44 -3.94 -12.43 -12.17
N GLN A 45 -4.08 -13.38 -13.10
CA GLN A 45 -5.37 -14.04 -13.35
C GLN A 45 -5.71 -15.01 -12.21
N GLN A 46 -4.74 -15.77 -11.72
CA GLN A 46 -4.89 -16.62 -10.55
C GLN A 46 -5.20 -15.78 -9.32
N LEU A 47 -4.51 -14.66 -9.11
CA LEU A 47 -4.77 -13.75 -7.99
C LEU A 47 -6.22 -13.22 -8.04
N ARG A 48 -6.67 -12.71 -9.18
CA ARG A 48 -8.06 -12.24 -9.36
C ARG A 48 -9.09 -13.33 -9.10
N ARG A 49 -8.83 -14.56 -9.56
CA ARG A 49 -9.72 -15.71 -9.28
C ARG A 49 -9.78 -16.04 -7.80
N LEU A 50 -8.64 -16.07 -7.10
CA LEU A 50 -8.61 -16.32 -5.65
C LEU A 50 -9.30 -15.20 -4.88
N TRP A 51 -9.01 -13.94 -5.22
CA TRP A 51 -9.67 -12.78 -4.64
C TRP A 51 -11.19 -12.81 -4.84
N GLY A 52 -11.67 -13.20 -6.03
CA GLY A 52 -13.09 -13.36 -6.31
C GLY A 52 -13.77 -14.47 -5.48
N GLN A 53 -13.00 -15.45 -5.00
CA GLN A 53 -13.48 -16.52 -4.12
C GLN A 53 -13.46 -16.16 -2.63
N PHE A 54 -12.86 -15.03 -2.26
CA PHE A 54 -12.85 -14.57 -0.87
C PHE A 54 -14.24 -14.11 -0.45
N ASP A 55 -14.58 -14.42 0.80
CA ASP A 55 -15.79 -13.94 1.42
C ASP A 55 -15.81 -12.40 1.40
N PRO A 56 -16.97 -11.76 1.16
CA PRO A 56 -17.07 -10.30 1.19
C PRO A 56 -16.55 -9.66 2.49
N ALA A 57 -16.63 -10.35 3.63
CA ALA A 57 -16.08 -9.85 4.89
C ALA A 57 -14.55 -9.81 4.89
N ASP A 58 -13.87 -10.78 4.27
CA ASP A 58 -12.40 -10.75 4.12
C ASP A 58 -11.95 -9.62 3.20
N ARG A 59 -12.68 -9.41 2.10
CA ARG A 59 -12.41 -8.30 1.18
C ARG A 59 -12.72 -6.94 1.77
N ARG A 60 -13.44 -6.88 2.89
CA ARG A 60 -13.71 -5.67 3.67
C ARG A 60 -12.72 -5.46 4.82
N ASP A 61 -11.75 -6.36 5.00
CA ASP A 61 -10.64 -6.16 5.92
C ASP A 61 -9.51 -5.40 5.22
N ALA A 62 -9.11 -4.27 5.81
CA ALA A 62 -8.11 -3.36 5.21
C ALA A 62 -6.73 -4.02 5.13
N SER A 63 -6.33 -4.80 6.13
CA SER A 63 -5.06 -5.52 6.15
C SER A 63 -5.01 -6.59 5.08
N VAL A 64 -6.10 -7.34 4.88
CA VAL A 64 -6.19 -8.36 3.82
C VAL A 64 -6.11 -7.70 2.44
N SER A 65 -6.83 -6.59 2.24
CA SER A 65 -6.84 -5.85 0.97
C SER A 65 -5.49 -5.19 0.65
N ALA A 66 -4.80 -4.66 1.67
CA ALA A 66 -3.44 -4.15 1.53
C ALA A 66 -2.46 -5.24 1.08
N ARG A 67 -2.53 -6.43 1.67
CA ARG A 67 -1.70 -7.58 1.26
C ARG A 67 -2.03 -8.05 -0.16
N ALA A 68 -3.32 -8.11 -0.52
CA ALA A 68 -3.75 -8.43 -1.88
C ALA A 68 -3.21 -7.43 -2.90
N ALA A 69 -3.25 -6.14 -2.58
CA ALA A 69 -2.73 -5.08 -3.42
C ALA A 69 -1.21 -5.16 -3.61
N VAL A 70 -0.44 -5.38 -2.54
CA VAL A 70 1.02 -5.59 -2.65
C VAL A 70 1.33 -6.82 -3.51
N ARG A 71 0.58 -7.92 -3.35
CA ARG A 71 0.76 -9.12 -4.19
C ARG A 71 0.41 -8.85 -5.64
N ALA A 72 -0.64 -8.08 -5.91
CA ALA A 72 -1.02 -7.68 -7.26
C ALA A 72 0.09 -6.86 -7.93
N VAL A 73 0.72 -5.92 -7.22
CA VAL A 73 1.88 -5.16 -7.73
C VAL A 73 3.05 -6.08 -8.10
N GLN A 74 3.37 -7.07 -7.25
CA GLN A 74 4.43 -8.07 -7.54
C GLN A 74 4.14 -8.91 -8.79
N LEU A 75 2.86 -9.06 -9.14
CA LEU A 75 2.39 -9.79 -10.32
C LEU A 75 2.05 -8.84 -11.49
N ASN A 76 2.56 -7.61 -11.47
CA ASN A 76 2.36 -6.56 -12.48
C ASN A 76 0.89 -6.15 -12.70
N ALA A 77 0.05 -6.27 -11.68
CA ALA A 77 -1.36 -5.92 -11.68
C ALA A 77 -1.66 -4.71 -10.77
N ALA A 78 -0.93 -3.61 -10.95
CA ALA A 78 -1.08 -2.41 -10.12
C ALA A 78 -2.48 -1.76 -10.23
N GLU A 79 -3.18 -1.96 -11.35
CA GLU A 79 -4.56 -1.49 -11.50
C GLU A 79 -5.53 -2.22 -10.56
N ASP A 80 -5.47 -3.55 -10.52
CA ASP A 80 -6.25 -4.36 -9.57
C ASP A 80 -5.93 -3.95 -8.13
N ALA A 81 -4.63 -3.74 -7.82
CA ALA A 81 -4.18 -3.27 -6.51
C ALA A 81 -4.88 -1.96 -6.10
N ARG A 82 -4.87 -0.96 -6.98
CA ARG A 82 -5.56 0.32 -6.74
C ARG A 82 -7.06 0.12 -6.59
N GLN A 83 -7.69 -0.70 -7.43
CA GLN A 83 -9.12 -0.95 -7.36
C GLN A 83 -9.53 -1.54 -6.00
N TRP A 84 -8.74 -2.46 -5.44
CA TRP A 84 -9.03 -3.09 -4.14
C TRP A 84 -8.73 -2.16 -2.95
N LEU A 85 -7.77 -1.25 -3.08
CA LEU A 85 -7.45 -0.26 -2.04
C LEU A 85 -8.43 0.92 -1.99
N ARG A 86 -9.02 1.28 -3.14
CA ARG A 86 -9.90 2.45 -3.29
C ARG A 86 -10.96 2.62 -2.19
N PRO A 87 -11.79 1.61 -1.84
CA PRO A 87 -12.81 1.80 -0.81
C PRO A 87 -12.25 2.15 0.58
N PHE A 88 -11.03 1.70 0.89
CA PHE A 88 -10.34 2.01 2.14
C PHE A 88 -9.68 3.38 2.10
N TRP A 89 -9.09 3.75 0.96
CA TRP A 89 -8.51 5.07 0.77
C TRP A 89 -9.55 6.20 0.83
N GLU A 90 -10.76 5.96 0.32
CA GLU A 90 -11.86 6.93 0.42
C GLU A 90 -12.38 7.10 1.86
N ARG A 91 -12.06 6.16 2.77
CA ARG A 91 -12.56 6.10 4.15
C ARG A 91 -11.42 5.99 5.18
N LEU A 92 -10.26 6.60 4.91
CA LEU A 92 -9.09 6.53 5.81
C LEU A 92 -9.40 6.93 7.25
N ALA A 93 -10.32 7.88 7.46
CA ALA A 93 -10.76 8.35 8.78
C ALA A 93 -11.39 7.25 9.65
N GLU A 94 -11.98 6.24 9.02
CA GLU A 94 -12.64 5.13 9.69
C GLU A 94 -11.67 4.00 10.04
N LEU A 95 -10.48 4.00 9.44
CA LEU A 95 -9.46 2.99 9.70
C LEU A 95 -8.69 3.32 10.98
N PRO A 96 -8.39 2.31 11.81
CA PRO A 96 -7.35 2.42 12.81
C PRO A 96 -6.02 2.85 12.18
N ARG A 97 -5.17 3.53 12.95
CA ARG A 97 -3.88 4.07 12.47
C ARG A 97 -3.01 3.02 11.77
N GLU A 98 -2.92 1.81 12.33
CA GLU A 98 -2.11 0.74 11.77
C GLU A 98 -2.63 0.27 10.39
N GLU A 99 -3.95 0.14 10.23
CA GLU A 99 -4.56 -0.26 8.96
C GLU A 99 -4.45 0.87 7.93
N ARG A 100 -4.56 2.13 8.35
CA ARG A 100 -4.34 3.31 7.51
C ARG A 100 -2.92 3.33 6.96
N GLU A 101 -1.93 3.04 7.80
CA GLU A 101 -0.53 2.90 7.38
C GLU A 101 -0.35 1.78 6.34
N GLN A 102 -0.92 0.59 6.59
CA GLN A 102 -0.85 -0.53 5.65
C GLN A 102 -1.46 -0.19 4.29
N VAL A 103 -2.64 0.44 4.28
CA VAL A 103 -3.31 0.89 3.06
C VAL A 103 -2.46 1.93 2.31
N ALA A 104 -1.85 2.88 3.04
CA ALA A 104 -1.02 3.90 2.42
C ALA A 104 0.26 3.35 1.80
N LEU A 105 0.97 2.48 2.51
CA LEU A 105 2.16 1.82 1.99
C LEU A 105 1.83 0.90 0.79
N ALA A 106 0.67 0.22 0.82
CA ALA A 106 0.21 -0.57 -0.32
C ALA A 106 -0.11 0.30 -1.55
N LEU A 107 -0.73 1.47 -1.36
CA LEU A 107 -0.98 2.41 -2.47
C LEU A 107 0.33 2.97 -3.03
N LEU A 108 1.31 3.24 -2.17
CA LEU A 108 2.64 3.69 -2.59
C LEU A 108 3.29 2.67 -3.53
N GLU A 109 3.24 1.38 -3.21
CA GLU A 109 3.74 0.33 -4.10
C GLU A 109 2.90 0.25 -5.39
N ALA A 110 1.58 0.46 -5.29
CA ALA A 110 0.65 0.44 -6.42
C ALA A 110 0.59 1.75 -7.23
N ARG A 111 1.53 2.68 -7.02
CA ARG A 111 1.54 4.00 -7.71
C ARG A 111 1.69 3.89 -9.23
N GLY A 112 2.37 2.86 -9.74
CA GLY A 112 2.72 2.76 -11.16
C GLY A 112 1.50 2.87 -12.09
N GLY A 113 1.46 3.89 -12.95
CA GLY A 113 0.34 4.15 -13.84
C GLY A 113 -0.94 4.68 -13.17
N ILE A 114 -0.84 5.34 -12.01
CA ILE A 114 -2.01 5.91 -11.32
C ILE A 114 -2.69 7.02 -12.14
N GLY A 115 -4.00 6.89 -12.34
CA GLY A 115 -4.83 7.74 -13.19
C GLY A 115 -5.21 9.10 -12.58
N THR A 116 -5.81 9.97 -13.40
CA THR A 116 -6.33 11.28 -12.97
C THR A 116 -7.51 11.15 -12.01
N ASP A 117 -8.24 10.03 -12.10
CA ASP A 117 -9.35 9.69 -11.22
C ASP A 117 -8.92 9.61 -9.75
N TRP A 118 -7.64 9.33 -9.47
CA TRP A 118 -7.12 9.34 -8.11
C TRP A 118 -6.78 10.73 -7.55
N LEU A 119 -6.63 11.76 -8.38
CA LEU A 119 -6.15 13.07 -7.92
C LEU A 119 -7.02 13.68 -6.80
N PRO A 120 -8.36 13.77 -6.92
CA PRO A 120 -9.18 14.35 -5.85
C PRO A 120 -9.08 13.54 -4.54
N ARG A 121 -8.88 12.22 -4.64
CA ARG A 121 -8.75 11.32 -3.49
C ARG A 121 -7.43 11.52 -2.76
N LEU A 122 -6.35 11.74 -3.52
CA LEU A 122 -5.02 12.00 -2.98
C LEU A 122 -4.97 13.38 -2.30
N GLU A 123 -5.60 14.39 -2.90
CA GLU A 123 -5.71 15.74 -2.36
C GLU A 123 -6.50 15.77 -1.05
N ALA A 124 -7.67 15.11 -1.02
CA ALA A 124 -8.45 14.99 0.20
C ALA A 124 -7.67 14.25 1.32
N ALA A 125 -6.93 13.19 0.96
CA ALA A 125 -6.15 12.43 1.93
C ALA A 125 -5.02 13.25 2.55
N VAL A 126 -4.24 14.00 1.75
CA VAL A 126 -3.16 14.82 2.31
C VAL A 126 -3.68 16.03 3.10
N GLN A 127 -4.86 16.56 2.75
CA GLN A 127 -5.51 17.61 3.53
C GLN A 127 -5.92 17.11 4.93
N ALA A 128 -6.47 15.89 5.03
CA ALA A 128 -6.94 15.33 6.30
C ALA A 128 -5.81 14.68 7.13
N PHE A 129 -4.86 14.02 6.47
CA PHE A 129 -3.85 13.17 7.09
C PHE A 129 -2.42 13.59 6.74
N GLY A 130 -2.19 14.87 6.40
CA GLY A 130 -0.86 15.42 6.09
C GLY A 130 0.14 15.38 7.25
N HIS A 131 -0.29 14.98 8.45
CA HIS A 131 0.57 14.74 9.61
C HIS A 131 1.03 13.26 9.71
N GLU A 132 0.42 12.35 8.93
CA GLU A 132 0.78 10.94 8.92
C GLU A 132 1.74 10.62 7.78
N ALA A 133 2.99 10.34 8.15
CA ALA A 133 4.07 10.11 7.20
C ALA A 133 3.76 9.04 6.13
N PRO A 134 3.08 7.90 6.42
CA PRO A 134 2.71 6.92 5.39
C PRO A 134 1.78 7.50 4.31
N VAL A 135 0.79 8.30 4.71
CA VAL A 135 -0.15 8.94 3.78
C VAL A 135 0.56 10.00 2.95
N VAL A 136 1.39 10.84 3.59
CA VAL A 136 2.22 11.84 2.91
C VAL A 136 3.13 11.20 1.87
N ALA A 137 3.80 10.10 2.22
CA ALA A 137 4.67 9.36 1.30
C ALA A 137 3.88 8.81 0.10
N ALA A 138 2.73 8.18 0.33
CA ALA A 138 1.90 7.62 -0.73
C ALA A 138 1.41 8.71 -1.71
N VAL A 139 0.94 9.84 -1.19
CA VAL A 139 0.45 10.97 -2.01
C VAL A 139 1.61 11.63 -2.77
N GLY A 140 2.73 11.90 -2.10
CA GLY A 140 3.91 12.49 -2.75
C GLY A 140 4.43 11.62 -3.91
N MET A 141 4.48 10.31 -3.70
CA MET A 141 4.86 9.34 -4.73
C MET A 141 3.87 9.26 -5.89
N ALA A 142 2.56 9.31 -5.60
CA ALA A 142 1.53 9.31 -6.63
C ALA A 142 1.53 10.60 -7.47
N PHE A 143 1.79 11.76 -6.85
CA PHE A 143 1.99 13.00 -7.60
C PHE A 143 3.25 12.99 -8.45
N ALA A 144 4.35 12.42 -7.94
CA ALA A 144 5.59 12.24 -8.70
C ALA A 144 5.40 11.33 -9.92
N GLU A 145 4.71 10.20 -9.76
CA GLU A 145 4.35 9.30 -10.87
C GLU A 145 3.59 10.04 -11.98
N ARG A 146 2.75 11.01 -11.59
CA ARG A 146 1.98 11.86 -12.50
C ARG A 146 2.71 13.13 -12.94
N GLN A 147 3.99 13.26 -12.63
CA GLN A 147 4.83 14.42 -12.95
C GLN A 147 4.27 15.76 -12.41
N LEU A 148 3.49 15.71 -11.33
CA LEU A 148 2.97 16.88 -10.63
C LEU A 148 3.99 17.39 -9.60
N TRP A 149 5.18 17.74 -10.07
CA TRP A 149 6.37 17.98 -9.24
C TRP A 149 6.17 19.09 -8.20
N GLY A 150 5.44 20.16 -8.54
CA GLY A 150 5.14 21.24 -7.60
C GLY A 150 4.33 20.79 -6.38
N LYS A 151 3.47 19.76 -6.54
CA LYS A 151 2.73 19.14 -5.42
C LYS A 151 3.54 18.04 -4.74
N ALA A 152 4.36 17.30 -5.50
CA ALA A 152 5.11 16.16 -5.01
C ALA A 152 6.30 16.56 -4.12
N ARG A 153 7.05 17.61 -4.49
CA ARG A 153 8.36 17.95 -3.90
C ARG A 153 8.32 18.04 -2.37
N LEU A 154 7.44 18.88 -1.84
CA LEU A 154 7.33 19.09 -0.39
C LEU A 154 6.94 17.81 0.35
N LEU A 155 6.03 17.02 -0.22
CA LEU A 155 5.59 15.76 0.38
C LEU A 155 6.69 14.70 0.37
N LEU A 156 7.49 14.64 -0.71
CA LEU A 156 8.63 13.76 -0.81
C LEU A 156 9.75 14.16 0.17
N GLU A 157 10.01 15.45 0.36
CA GLU A 157 10.95 15.95 1.36
C GLU A 157 10.52 15.55 2.78
N GLN A 158 9.24 15.75 3.12
CA GLN A 158 8.67 15.33 4.40
C GLN A 158 8.79 13.81 4.60
N ALA A 159 8.43 13.02 3.59
CA ALA A 159 8.53 11.57 3.64
C ALA A 159 9.97 11.08 3.79
N ALA A 160 10.92 11.70 3.09
CA ALA A 160 12.33 11.31 3.16
C ALA A 160 12.94 11.59 4.56
N ALA A 161 12.51 12.69 5.18
CA ALA A 161 12.95 13.11 6.52
C ALA A 161 12.23 12.39 7.67
N ALA A 162 11.09 11.73 7.46
CA ALA A 162 10.29 11.13 8.53
C ALA A 162 10.91 9.83 9.10
N PRO A 163 11.44 9.83 10.34
CA PRO A 163 12.10 8.64 10.92
C PRO A 163 11.12 7.52 11.26
N SER A 164 9.83 7.82 11.36
CA SER A 164 8.76 6.83 11.57
C SER A 164 8.48 5.97 10.35
N LEU A 165 8.93 6.37 9.16
CA LEU A 165 8.77 5.57 7.95
C LEU A 165 9.85 4.50 7.83
N VAL A 166 9.44 3.36 7.28
CA VAL A 166 10.34 2.28 6.92
C VAL A 166 11.46 2.79 6.00
N THR A 167 12.70 2.38 6.27
CA THR A 167 13.91 2.85 5.56
C THR A 167 13.78 2.82 4.05
N ARG A 168 13.22 1.73 3.50
CA ARG A 168 13.01 1.57 2.05
C ARG A 168 12.14 2.67 1.46
N THR A 169 11.09 3.10 2.15
CA THR A 169 10.18 4.16 1.70
C THR A 169 10.89 5.50 1.65
N ARG A 170 11.62 5.84 2.72
CA ARG A 170 12.42 7.07 2.80
C ARG A 170 13.50 7.12 1.72
N ARG A 171 14.21 6.01 1.50
CA ARG A 171 15.20 5.86 0.43
C ARG A 171 14.59 6.08 -0.95
N THR A 172 13.38 5.57 -1.18
CA THR A 172 12.66 5.79 -2.44
C THR A 172 12.31 7.27 -2.61
N ALA A 173 11.89 7.97 -1.55
CA ALA A 173 11.58 9.41 -1.60
C ALA A 173 12.83 10.23 -1.94
N TRP A 174 13.98 9.94 -1.33
CA TRP A 174 15.24 10.58 -1.69
C TRP A 174 15.63 10.35 -3.15
N ARG A 175 15.47 9.14 -3.68
CA ARG A 175 15.74 8.83 -5.09
C ARG A 175 14.83 9.60 -6.05
N GLN A 176 13.55 9.80 -5.70
CA GLN A 176 12.64 10.63 -6.49
C GLN A 176 13.03 12.11 -6.45
N LEU A 177 13.45 12.63 -5.29
CA LEU A 177 13.97 14.00 -5.18
C LEU A 177 15.24 14.20 -5.99
N ALA A 178 16.14 13.22 -6.01
CA ALA A 178 17.34 13.25 -6.85
C ALA A 178 16.97 13.30 -8.34
N ALA A 179 16.03 12.46 -8.77
CA ALA A 179 15.55 12.45 -10.16
C ALA A 179 14.93 13.80 -10.57
N LEU A 180 14.13 14.41 -9.68
CA LEU A 180 13.56 15.73 -9.90
C LEU A 180 14.64 16.81 -9.99
N ALA A 181 15.63 16.80 -9.09
CA ALA A 181 16.72 17.78 -9.11
C ALA A 181 17.51 17.73 -10.43
N ARG A 182 17.75 16.53 -10.97
CA ARG A 182 18.38 16.38 -12.30
C ARG A 182 17.54 16.95 -13.43
N GLN A 183 16.22 16.73 -13.40
CA GLN A 183 15.32 17.29 -14.41
C GLN A 183 15.34 18.83 -14.41
N ASP A 184 15.53 19.44 -13.23
CA ASP A 184 15.67 20.88 -13.06
C ASP A 184 17.11 21.39 -13.38
N GLY A 185 18.06 20.51 -13.69
CA GLY A 185 19.46 20.86 -13.94
C GLY A 185 20.29 21.15 -12.69
N ASP A 186 19.78 20.83 -11.50
CA ASP A 186 20.47 21.01 -10.21
C ASP A 186 21.21 19.72 -9.80
N GLU A 187 22.38 19.50 -10.43
CA GLU A 187 23.19 18.30 -10.18
C GLU A 187 23.74 18.25 -8.75
N ALA A 188 24.02 19.40 -8.14
CA ALA A 188 24.50 19.48 -6.76
C ALA A 188 23.45 18.93 -5.79
N ARG A 189 22.19 19.34 -5.95
CA ARG A 189 21.08 18.83 -5.16
C ARG A 189 20.76 17.37 -5.45
N ALA A 190 20.88 16.94 -6.71
CA ALA A 190 20.70 15.54 -7.06
C ALA A 190 21.68 14.64 -6.30
N LEU A 191 22.98 14.99 -6.31
CA LEU A 191 24.01 14.25 -5.60
C LEU A 191 23.76 14.21 -4.08
N GLN A 192 23.35 15.32 -3.47
CA GLN A 192 23.00 15.37 -2.05
C GLN A 192 21.86 14.40 -1.71
N CYS A 193 20.80 14.38 -2.54
CA CYS A 193 19.67 13.46 -2.35
C CYS A 193 20.11 11.99 -2.47
N GLU A 194 21.02 11.67 -3.40
CA GLU A 194 21.55 10.31 -3.54
C GLU A 194 22.42 9.87 -2.38
N GLN A 195 23.28 10.76 -1.89
CA GLN A 195 24.06 10.53 -0.68
C GLN A 195 23.16 10.29 0.53
N ALA A 196 22.10 11.10 0.69
CA ALA A 196 21.10 10.89 1.74
C ALA A 196 20.36 9.55 1.58
N ALA A 197 20.04 9.13 0.36
CA ALA A 197 19.45 7.82 0.09
C ALA A 197 20.39 6.67 0.44
N ALA A 198 21.69 6.81 0.15
CA ALA A 198 22.71 5.80 0.38
C ALA A 198 23.07 5.66 1.87
N ALA A 199 22.98 6.76 2.65
CA ALA A 199 23.26 6.76 4.09
C ALA A 199 22.15 6.11 4.94
N LEU A 200 21.01 5.80 4.33
CA LEU A 200 19.97 4.99 4.96
C LEU A 200 20.35 3.52 4.77
N ASP A 201 20.76 2.82 5.83
CA ASP A 201 20.96 1.35 5.86
C ASP A 201 19.63 0.61 6.10
#